data_AF-A0A2V9QQA3-F1
#
_entry.id   AF-A0A2V9QQA3-F1
#
_cell.length_a   1.000
_cell.length_b   1.000
_cell.length_c   1.000
_cell.angle_alpha   90.00
_cell.angle_beta   90.00
_cell.angle_gamma   90.00
#
_symmetry.space_group_name_H-M   'P 1'
#
loop_
_entity.id
_entity.type
_entity.pdbx_description
1 polymer ?
#
loop_
_entity_poly.entity_id
_entity_poly.type
_entity_poly.pdbx_seq_one_letter_code
_entity_poly.pdbx_strand_id
1 'polypeptide(L)'
;MMAPVAPDTRLLPLMIYDSIILEYRGSPAEALEWVHQACHPLGIYETSTYRRANPYESEGPKTIGFELFEQLGRTPDWVVVPVGGGATLAGIWRAFLELESLGFVSKKPRMVGVLPEGYDILETAMARDVRSETDFRSLILREPPSTLQVKIAMPCPPD
;
A
#
# COMPACT_ATOMS: atom_id res chain seq x y z
N MET A 1 5.84 -17.80 -11.78
CA MET A 1 6.80 -17.12 -12.68
C MET A 1 7.86 -16.48 -11.80
N MET A 2 9.16 -16.74 -12.03
CA MET A 2 10.23 -16.08 -11.24
C MET A 2 10.17 -14.57 -11.49
N ALA A 3 10.29 -13.75 -10.45
CA ALA A 3 10.42 -12.31 -10.64
C ALA A 3 11.70 -12.04 -11.46
N PRO A 4 11.66 -11.12 -12.44
CA PRO A 4 12.88 -10.70 -13.12
C PRO A 4 13.88 -10.13 -12.11
N VAL A 5 15.17 -10.35 -12.35
CA VAL A 5 16.25 -9.75 -11.56
C VAL A 5 15.98 -8.24 -11.46
N ALA A 6 16.04 -7.70 -10.24
CA ALA A 6 15.84 -6.28 -10.04
C ALA A 6 16.87 -5.51 -10.88
N PRO A 7 16.44 -4.56 -11.73
CA PRO A 7 17.37 -3.85 -12.60
C PRO A 7 18.37 -3.06 -11.75
N ASP A 8 19.59 -2.91 -12.25
CA ASP A 8 20.68 -2.21 -11.56
C ASP A 8 20.27 -0.82 -11.06
N THR A 9 19.41 -0.13 -11.80
CA THR A 9 18.87 1.19 -11.43
C THR A 9 18.11 1.21 -10.10
N ARG A 10 17.57 0.07 -9.65
CA ARG A 10 16.94 -0.08 -8.33
C ARG A 10 17.93 -0.51 -7.24
N LEU A 11 19.03 -1.16 -7.62
CA LEU A 11 20.05 -1.65 -6.69
C LEU A 11 21.08 -0.58 -6.35
N LEU A 12 21.43 0.28 -7.29
CA LEU A 12 22.45 1.33 -7.13
C LEU A 12 22.26 2.20 -5.88
N PRO A 13 21.05 2.72 -5.56
CA PRO A 13 20.87 3.49 -4.33
C PRO A 13 21.20 2.68 -3.07
N LEU A 14 20.84 1.39 -3.03
CA LEU A 14 21.11 0.51 -1.89
C LEU A 14 22.61 0.30 -1.72
N MET A 15 23.33 0.10 -2.84
CA MET A 15 24.78 -0.06 -2.85
C MET A 15 25.51 1.21 -2.37
N ILE A 16 25.00 2.40 -2.72
CA ILE A 16 25.58 3.68 -2.26
C ILE A 16 25.51 3.81 -0.73
N TYR A 17 24.47 3.26 -0.11
CA TYR A 17 24.32 3.24 1.35
C TYR A 17 24.99 2.02 2.00
N ASP A 18 25.89 1.33 1.30
CA ASP A 18 26.60 0.12 1.76
C ASP A 18 25.65 -0.97 2.28
N SER A 19 24.44 -1.07 1.70
CA SER A 19 23.45 -2.07 2.09
C SER A 19 23.91 -3.47 1.69
N ILE A 20 23.66 -4.45 2.56
CA ILE A 20 23.83 -5.88 2.23
C ILE A 20 22.63 -6.30 1.37
N ILE A 21 22.88 -6.65 0.11
CA ILE A 21 21.85 -7.07 -0.84
C ILE A 21 21.84 -8.59 -0.95
N LEU A 22 20.71 -9.21 -0.63
CA LEU A 22 20.47 -10.64 -0.78
C LEU A 22 19.45 -10.88 -1.88
N GLU A 23 19.83 -11.63 -2.91
CA GLU A 23 18.91 -12.01 -3.98
C GLU A 23 18.09 -13.24 -3.58
N TYR A 24 16.76 -13.10 -3.59
CA TYR A 24 15.84 -14.20 -3.34
C TYR A 24 15.30 -14.75 -4.66
N ARG A 25 15.44 -16.06 -4.88
CA ARG A 25 14.89 -16.75 -6.04
C ARG A 25 13.48 -17.26 -5.74
N GLY A 26 12.48 -16.42 -6.02
CA GLY A 26 11.07 -16.77 -5.87
C GLY A 26 10.14 -15.62 -6.25
N SER A 27 8.90 -15.69 -5.79
CA SER A 27 7.93 -14.60 -5.92
C SER A 27 8.14 -13.53 -4.84
N PRO A 28 7.69 -12.28 -5.06
CA PRO A 28 7.74 -11.24 -4.04
C PRO A 28 7.01 -11.61 -2.74
N ALA A 29 5.91 -12.35 -2.83
CA ALA A 29 5.15 -12.81 -1.66
C ALA A 29 5.94 -13.82 -0.82
N GLU A 30 6.61 -14.78 -1.46
CA GLU A 30 7.50 -15.74 -0.79
C GLU A 30 8.71 -15.04 -0.16
N ALA A 31 9.26 -14.02 -0.84
CA ALA A 31 10.36 -13.22 -0.30
C ALA A 31 9.95 -12.45 0.96
N LEU A 32 8.76 -11.83 0.98
CA LEU A 32 8.24 -11.12 2.16
C LEU A 32 8.03 -12.08 3.34
N GLU A 33 7.42 -13.24 3.11
CA GLU A 33 7.23 -14.24 4.16
C GLU A 33 8.57 -14.77 4.70
N TRP A 34 9.55 -14.98 3.82
CA TRP A 34 10.89 -15.38 4.24
C TRP A 34 11.58 -14.30 5.09
N VAL A 35 11.50 -13.02 4.68
CA VAL A 35 12.03 -11.89 5.46
C VAL A 35 11.37 -11.83 6.83
N HIS A 36 10.04 -11.93 6.89
CA HIS A 36 9.28 -11.93 8.14
C HIS A 36 9.74 -13.02 9.11
N GLN A 37 9.95 -14.24 8.61
CA GLN A 37 10.43 -15.37 9.40
C GLN A 37 11.90 -15.24 9.82
N ALA A 38 12.74 -14.61 8.99
CA ALA A 38 14.18 -14.48 9.24
C ALA A 38 14.53 -13.32 10.18
N CYS A 39 13.81 -12.20 10.11
CA CYS A 39 14.13 -10.99 10.88
C CYS A 39 14.05 -11.22 12.39
N HIS A 40 12.99 -11.88 12.88
CA HIS A 40 12.75 -12.03 14.32
C HIS A 40 13.84 -12.86 15.04
N PRO A 41 14.26 -14.05 14.58
CA PRO A 41 15.37 -14.80 15.20
C PRO A 41 16.72 -14.07 15.17
N LEU A 42 16.93 -13.20 14.18
CA LEU A 42 18.18 -12.45 14.01
C LEU A 42 18.21 -11.13 14.79
N GLY A 43 17.11 -10.75 15.46
CA GLY A 43 17.00 -9.46 16.16
C GLY A 43 17.00 -8.27 15.21
N ILE A 44 16.63 -8.48 13.94
CA ILE A 44 16.58 -7.44 12.91
C ILE A 44 15.16 -6.89 12.85
N TYR A 45 15.02 -5.56 12.86
CA TYR A 45 13.73 -4.91 12.65
C TYR A 45 13.30 -5.02 11.18
N GLU A 46 12.12 -5.58 10.94
CA GLU A 46 11.54 -5.70 9.61
C GLU A 46 10.90 -4.37 9.17
N THR A 47 11.43 -3.76 8.12
CA THR A 47 10.92 -2.50 7.53
C THR A 47 10.09 -2.74 6.27
N SER A 48 9.57 -3.97 6.07
CA SER A 48 8.77 -4.31 4.90
C SER A 48 7.37 -3.68 5.03
N THR A 49 6.65 -3.60 3.90
CA THR A 49 5.23 -3.20 3.89
C THR A 49 4.30 -4.37 4.21
N TYR A 50 4.82 -5.43 4.83
CA TYR A 50 4.01 -6.56 5.24
C TYR A 50 3.26 -6.16 6.51
N ARG A 51 1.93 -6.11 6.45
CA ARG A 51 1.10 -5.59 7.56
C ARG A 51 1.37 -6.23 8.93
N ARG A 52 1.90 -7.47 8.95
CA ARG A 52 2.28 -8.18 10.18
C ARG A 52 3.61 -7.73 10.79
N ALA A 53 4.44 -7.06 10.01
CA ALA A 53 5.75 -6.56 10.43
C ALA A 53 5.65 -5.31 11.29
N ASN A 54 4.79 -4.36 10.89
CA ASN A 54 4.70 -3.06 11.55
C ASN A 54 3.24 -2.57 11.72
N PRO A 55 2.66 -2.65 12.94
CA PRO A 55 1.29 -2.18 13.17
C PRO A 55 1.13 -0.66 13.00
N TYR A 56 2.23 0.11 13.08
CA TYR A 56 2.22 1.57 12.95
C TYR A 56 2.31 2.06 11.51
N GLU A 57 2.56 1.17 10.54
CA GLU A 57 2.68 1.56 9.13
C GLU A 57 1.41 2.29 8.64
N SER A 58 0.24 1.88 9.11
CA SER A 58 -1.04 2.49 8.76
C SER A 58 -1.21 3.94 9.24
N GLU A 59 -0.38 4.40 10.19
CA GLU A 59 -0.43 5.76 10.72
C GLU A 59 0.31 6.76 9.82
N GLY A 60 1.35 6.31 9.11
CA GLY A 60 2.18 7.14 8.26
C GLY A 60 1.38 7.88 7.18
N PRO A 61 0.58 7.18 6.34
CA PRO A 61 -0.15 7.82 5.26
C PRO A 61 -1.23 8.82 5.69
N LYS A 62 -1.63 8.85 6.98
CA LYS A 62 -2.54 9.89 7.50
C LYS A 62 -1.93 11.29 7.42
N THR A 63 -0.61 11.39 7.54
CA THR A 63 0.13 12.67 7.47
C THR A 63 -0.20 13.44 6.20
N ILE A 64 -0.35 12.74 5.06
CA ILE A 64 -0.76 13.35 3.79
C ILE A 64 -2.11 14.08 3.93
N GLY A 65 -3.09 13.49 4.63
CA GLY A 65 -4.39 14.14 4.84
C GLY A 65 -4.32 15.35 5.77
N PHE A 66 -3.47 15.30 6.81
CA PHE A 66 -3.23 16.44 7.68
C PHE A 66 -2.53 17.58 6.95
N GLU A 67 -1.49 17.27 6.18
CA GLU A 67 -0.74 18.23 5.36
C GLU A 67 -1.63 18.87 4.30
N LEU A 68 -2.51 18.11 3.64
CA LEU A 68 -3.49 18.66 2.69
C LEU A 68 -4.41 19.70 3.35
N PHE A 69 -4.92 19.41 4.55
CA PHE A 69 -5.76 20.36 5.28
C PHE A 69 -4.97 21.61 5.71
N GLU A 70 -3.78 21.42 6.27
CA GLU A 70 -2.90 22.49 6.73
C GLU A 70 -2.53 23.44 5.58
N GLN A 71 -2.05 22.89 4.45
CA GLN A 71 -1.56 23.67 3.32
C GLN A 71 -2.67 24.40 2.56
N LEU A 72 -3.88 23.81 2.49
CA LEU A 72 -5.02 24.44 1.82
C LEU A 72 -5.79 25.39 2.74
N GLY A 73 -5.63 25.27 4.07
CA GLY A 73 -6.41 25.97 5.08
C GLY A 73 -7.91 25.63 5.05
N ARG A 74 -8.30 24.55 4.36
CA ARG A 74 -9.69 24.11 4.19
C ARG A 74 -9.75 22.63 3.80
N THR A 75 -10.91 22.00 4.00
CA THR A 75 -11.18 20.68 3.41
C THR A 75 -11.26 20.79 1.87
N PRO A 76 -10.48 20.00 1.11
CA PRO A 76 -10.67 19.88 -0.32
C PRO A 76 -12.01 19.22 -0.65
N ASP A 77 -12.60 19.54 -1.79
CA ASP A 77 -13.87 18.94 -2.21
C ASP A 77 -13.68 17.50 -2.72
N TRP A 78 -12.52 17.24 -3.32
CA TRP A 78 -12.11 15.93 -3.82
C TRP A 78 -10.64 15.64 -3.52
N VAL A 79 -10.33 14.38 -3.22
CA VAL A 79 -8.97 13.86 -3.19
C VAL A 79 -8.91 12.63 -4.09
N VAL A 80 -8.01 12.67 -5.07
CA VAL A 80 -7.80 11.61 -6.06
C VAL A 80 -6.47 10.94 -5.77
N VAL A 81 -6.47 9.63 -5.56
CA VAL A 81 -5.30 8.87 -5.08
C VAL A 81 -5.08 7.66 -6.00
N PRO A 82 -3.87 7.45 -6.54
CA PRO A 82 -3.53 6.20 -7.20
C PRO A 82 -3.50 5.06 -6.18
N VAL A 83 -4.10 3.92 -6.52
CA VAL A 83 -4.31 2.80 -5.60
C VAL A 83 -3.60 1.56 -6.11
N GLY A 84 -2.59 1.13 -5.37
CA GLY A 84 -2.03 -0.21 -5.44
C GLY A 84 -2.73 -1.13 -4.44
N GLY A 85 -2.27 -1.10 -3.19
CA GLY A 85 -2.89 -1.87 -2.12
C GLY A 85 -4.02 -1.16 -1.36
N GLY A 86 -3.95 0.17 -1.24
CA GLY A 86 -5.02 0.99 -0.68
C GLY A 86 -4.68 1.69 0.63
N ALA A 87 -3.55 1.39 1.27
CA ALA A 87 -3.13 2.04 2.52
C ALA A 87 -3.11 3.56 2.43
N THR A 88 -2.61 4.13 1.34
CA THR A 88 -2.57 5.59 1.16
C THR A 88 -3.96 6.21 1.11
N LEU A 89 -4.88 5.61 0.34
CA LEU A 89 -6.27 6.07 0.24
C LEU A 89 -6.95 6.00 1.62
N ALA A 90 -6.80 4.87 2.31
CA ALA A 90 -7.37 4.64 3.63
C ALA A 90 -6.78 5.59 4.69
N GLY A 91 -5.47 5.81 4.68
CA GLY A 91 -4.79 6.73 5.59
C GLY A 91 -5.26 8.17 5.42
N ILE A 92 -5.34 8.68 4.19
CA ILE A 92 -5.87 10.03 3.94
C ILE A 92 -7.31 10.15 4.44
N TRP A 93 -8.16 9.15 4.18
CA TRP A 93 -9.53 9.14 4.69
C TRP A 93 -9.58 9.16 6.23
N ARG A 94 -8.75 8.35 6.89
CA ARG A 94 -8.63 8.32 8.36
C ARG A 94 -8.18 9.67 8.93
N ALA A 95 -7.26 10.37 8.27
CA ALA A 95 -6.85 11.70 8.68
C ALA A 95 -8.03 12.68 8.72
N PHE A 96 -8.89 12.66 7.70
CA PHE A 96 -10.08 13.52 7.68
C PHE A 96 -11.17 13.09 8.68
N LEU A 97 -11.27 11.79 9.02
CA LEU A 97 -12.10 11.34 10.14
C LEU A 97 -11.58 11.88 11.49
N GLU A 98 -10.27 11.89 11.69
CA GLU A 98 -9.63 12.42 12.90
C GLU A 98 -9.74 13.95 12.98
N LEU A 99 -9.53 14.67 11.87
CA LEU A 99 -9.76 16.12 11.83
C LEU A 99 -11.21 16.50 12.14
N GLU A 100 -12.16 15.70 11.66
CA GLU A 100 -13.59 15.90 11.95
C GLU A 100 -13.91 15.64 13.42
N SER A 101 -13.40 14.54 13.99
CA SER A 101 -13.64 14.20 15.40
C SER A 101 -13.01 15.21 16.37
N LEU A 102 -11.91 15.84 15.97
CA LEU A 102 -11.24 16.91 16.70
C LEU A 102 -11.85 18.31 16.47
N GLY A 103 -12.84 18.43 15.57
CA GLY A 103 -13.55 19.69 15.29
C GLY A 103 -12.80 20.66 14.37
N PHE A 104 -11.73 20.24 13.70
CA PHE A 104 -11.00 21.08 12.74
C PHE A 104 -11.76 21.22 11.40
N VAL A 105 -12.58 20.23 11.04
CA VAL A 105 -13.39 20.26 9.83
C VAL A 105 -14.84 19.86 10.13
N SER A 106 -15.78 20.47 9.41
CA SER A 106 -17.21 20.13 9.47
C SER A 106 -17.67 19.22 8.33
N LYS A 107 -16.81 19.01 7.32
CA LYS A 107 -17.03 18.10 6.19
C LYS A 107 -15.72 17.40 5.82
N LYS A 108 -15.86 16.19 5.30
CA LYS A 108 -14.77 15.38 4.73
C LYS A 108 -14.74 15.53 3.20
N PRO A 109 -13.58 15.33 2.56
CA PRO A 109 -13.50 15.32 1.11
C PRO A 109 -14.22 14.10 0.54
N ARG A 110 -14.59 14.18 -0.74
CA ARG A 110 -14.94 12.99 -1.52
C ARG A 110 -13.65 12.32 -2.00
N MET A 111 -13.56 11.00 -1.86
CA MET A 111 -12.36 10.23 -2.22
C MET A 111 -12.55 9.53 -3.57
N VAL A 112 -11.50 9.50 -4.39
CA VAL A 112 -11.43 8.70 -5.62
C VAL A 112 -10.15 7.88 -5.61
N GLY A 113 -10.29 6.56 -5.73
CA GLY A 113 -9.18 5.66 -6.00
C GLY A 113 -9.01 5.46 -7.50
N VAL A 114 -7.78 5.56 -8.00
CA VAL A 114 -7.43 5.34 -9.42
C VAL A 114 -6.60 4.07 -9.53
N LEU A 115 -7.12 3.08 -10.26
CA LEU A 115 -6.46 1.80 -10.50
C LEU A 115 -6.14 1.63 -11.98
N PRO A 116 -5.19 0.75 -12.34
CA PRO A 116 -4.99 0.36 -13.72
C PRO A 116 -6.24 -0.32 -14.29
N GLU A 117 -6.45 -0.18 -15.59
CA GLU A 117 -7.52 -0.90 -16.29
C GLU A 117 -7.37 -2.42 -16.11
N GLY A 118 -8.49 -3.10 -15.85
CA GLY A 118 -8.54 -4.53 -15.56
C GLY A 118 -8.15 -4.92 -14.12
N TYR A 119 -7.63 -4.01 -13.31
CA TYR A 119 -7.44 -4.23 -11.87
C TYR A 119 -8.72 -3.88 -11.11
N ASP A 120 -9.69 -4.79 -11.14
CA ASP A 120 -11.04 -4.60 -10.63
C ASP A 120 -11.26 -5.17 -9.22
N ILE A 121 -10.21 -5.59 -8.51
CA ILE A 121 -10.35 -6.28 -7.21
C ILE A 121 -11.11 -5.44 -6.17
N LEU A 122 -10.81 -4.15 -6.08
CA LEU A 122 -11.50 -3.25 -5.15
C LEU A 122 -12.92 -2.94 -5.61
N GLU A 123 -13.15 -2.79 -6.91
CA GLU A 123 -14.48 -2.60 -7.48
C GLU A 123 -15.36 -3.83 -7.21
N THR A 124 -14.83 -5.03 -7.45
CA THR A 124 -15.48 -6.31 -7.20
C THR A 124 -15.76 -6.50 -5.70
N ALA A 125 -14.80 -6.19 -4.84
CA ALA A 125 -14.97 -6.26 -3.39
C ALA A 125 -16.08 -5.31 -2.90
N MET A 126 -16.12 -4.08 -3.43
CA MET A 126 -17.17 -3.11 -3.12
C MET A 126 -18.54 -3.58 -3.63
N ALA A 127 -18.63 -4.06 -4.88
CA ALA A 127 -19.88 -4.54 -5.47
C ALA A 127 -20.47 -5.77 -4.75
N ARG A 128 -19.60 -6.61 -4.18
CA ARG A 128 -19.97 -7.81 -3.41
C ARG A 128 -20.11 -7.55 -1.91
N ASP A 129 -19.95 -6.31 -1.46
CA ASP A 129 -19.95 -5.91 -0.04
C ASP A 129 -19.03 -6.79 0.83
N VAL A 130 -17.80 -7.04 0.35
CA VAL A 130 -16.83 -7.87 1.06
C VAL A 130 -16.39 -7.17 2.34
N ARG A 131 -16.59 -7.83 3.49
CA ARG A 131 -16.24 -7.31 4.83
C ARG A 131 -15.18 -8.13 5.57
N SER A 132 -14.74 -9.26 5.01
CA SER A 132 -13.78 -10.15 5.65
C SER A 132 -12.50 -10.28 4.81
N GLU A 133 -11.36 -10.46 5.49
CA GLU A 133 -10.07 -10.68 4.84
C GLU A 133 -10.06 -11.98 4.02
N THR A 134 -10.72 -13.04 4.52
CA THR A 134 -10.83 -14.32 3.82
C THR A 134 -11.54 -14.17 2.48
N ASP A 135 -12.68 -13.49 2.47
CA ASP A 135 -13.45 -13.27 1.25
C ASP A 135 -12.71 -12.34 0.30
N PHE A 136 -12.02 -11.31 0.83
CA PHE A 136 -11.20 -10.42 0.01
C PHE A 136 -10.06 -11.17 -0.68
N ARG A 137 -9.36 -12.04 0.05
CA ARG A 137 -8.30 -12.88 -0.51
C ARG A 137 -8.79 -13.84 -1.58
N SER A 138 -10.05 -14.26 -1.54
CA SER A 138 -10.64 -15.10 -2.59
C SER A 138 -10.79 -14.38 -3.93
N LEU A 139 -10.74 -13.04 -3.95
CA LEU A 139 -10.83 -12.21 -5.15
C LEU A 139 -9.48 -11.93 -5.81
N ILE A 140 -8.37 -12.33 -5.18
CA ILE A 140 -7.01 -12.06 -5.68
C ILE A 140 -6.82 -12.68 -7.06
N LEU A 141 -6.48 -11.82 -8.03
CA LEU A 141 -6.13 -12.25 -9.38
C LEU A 141 -4.81 -13.00 -9.34
N ARG A 142 -4.80 -14.23 -9.89
CA ARG A 142 -3.57 -15.04 -9.99
C ARG A 142 -2.55 -14.41 -10.93
N GLU A 143 -3.02 -13.80 -12.00
CA GLU A 143 -2.21 -13.04 -12.94
C GLU A 143 -2.84 -11.66 -13.15
N PRO A 144 -2.11 -10.59 -12.85
CA PRO A 144 -2.62 -9.26 -13.09
C PRO A 144 -2.69 -8.91 -14.59
N PRO A 145 -3.61 -8.00 -14.98
CA PRO A 145 -3.64 -7.46 -16.33
C PRO A 145 -2.34 -6.72 -16.69
N SER A 146 -1.99 -6.74 -17.97
CA SER A 146 -0.88 -5.96 -18.49
C SER A 146 -1.16 -4.46 -18.36
N THR A 147 -0.23 -3.71 -17.79
CA THR A 147 -0.35 -2.27 -17.63
C THR A 147 1.01 -1.57 -17.61
N LEU A 148 1.05 -0.32 -18.08
CA LEU A 148 2.21 0.57 -17.90
C LEU A 148 2.36 1.01 -16.44
N GLN A 149 1.28 0.96 -15.65
CA GLN A 149 1.24 1.38 -14.25
C GLN A 149 1.78 0.31 -13.29
N VAL A 150 2.89 -0.32 -13.64
CA VAL A 150 3.47 -1.52 -12.99
C VAL A 150 3.70 -1.39 -11.47
N LYS A 151 3.73 -0.17 -10.92
CA LYS A 151 3.96 0.10 -9.50
C LYS A 151 2.71 0.02 -8.63
N ILE A 152 1.53 0.22 -9.20
CA ILE A 152 0.24 0.06 -8.51
C ILE A 152 -0.51 -1.18 -9.02
N ALA A 153 0.18 -1.97 -9.84
CA ALA A 153 -0.29 -3.18 -10.47
C ALA A 153 -0.09 -4.38 -9.50
N MET A 154 -0.70 -4.32 -8.31
CA MET A 154 -0.47 -5.30 -7.23
C MET A 154 -1.51 -6.43 -7.29
N PRO A 155 -1.15 -7.69 -7.60
CA PRO A 155 -2.13 -8.78 -7.67
C PRO A 155 -2.69 -9.15 -6.29
N CYS A 156 -1.87 -9.04 -5.25
CA CYS A 156 -2.24 -9.25 -3.86
C CYS A 156 -1.89 -7.98 -3.07
N PRO A 157 -2.88 -7.16 -2.67
CA PRO A 157 -2.65 -6.06 -1.73
C PRO A 157 -2.05 -6.60 -0.43
N PRO A 158 -0.84 -6.19 -0.02
CA PRO A 158 -0.22 -6.62 1.24
C PRO A 158 -0.78 -5.91 2.48
N ASP A 159 -1.56 -4.83 2.28
CA ASP A 159 -2.03 -3.83 3.24
C ASP A 159 -3.56 -3.83 3.44
#